data_AF-A0A2D5WK21-F1
#
_entry.id   AF-A0A2D5WK21-F1
#
_cell.length_a   1.000
_cell.length_b   1.000
_cell.length_c   1.000
_cell.angle_alpha   90.00
_cell.angle_beta   90.00
_cell.angle_gamma   90.00
#
_symmetry.space_group_name_H-M   'P 1'
#
loop_
_entity.id
_entity.type
_entity.pdbx_description
1 polymer ?
#
loop_
_entity_poly.entity_id
_entity_poly.type
_entity_poly.pdbx_seq_one_letter_code
_entity_poly.pdbx_strand_id
1 'polypeptide(L)'
;MKLLVTDNLISDLNKLDKLNISLEKISIKEVSNQAQPLFETDKYKFVFDEFVTLTSFNKLNIDLENNFIFQVKKSNLPKFTSLKSNIDVLHLETGKKENYFPWDLTNIIYSSRKSIDLKLLNFFTLNERDFRNFTSYFIKELVRLKMLVDHDPKEVSEILNEKNDYKYQDASKKINNLDDKKINKAIQSTHKIDNIINQYGYEVENAKRYLVSIKKLLEF
;
A
#
# COMPACT_ATOMS: atom_id res chain seq x y z
N MET A 1 3.86 -28.09 16.89
CA MET A 1 3.59 -26.63 17.01
C MET A 1 3.71 -25.94 15.65
N LYS A 2 2.89 -24.92 15.37
CA LYS A 2 3.04 -24.06 14.19
C LYS A 2 3.31 -22.59 14.57
N LEU A 3 4.10 -21.89 13.75
CA LEU A 3 4.36 -20.45 13.90
C LEU A 3 3.84 -19.69 12.69
N LEU A 4 2.98 -18.71 12.90
CA LEU A 4 2.50 -17.80 11.89
C LEU A 4 3.37 -16.54 11.83
N VAL A 5 4.07 -16.35 10.70
CA VAL A 5 4.90 -15.16 10.48
C VAL A 5 4.06 -14.06 9.85
N THR A 6 3.91 -12.94 10.56
CA THR A 6 3.15 -11.77 10.10
C THR A 6 3.78 -10.46 10.57
N ASP A 7 3.64 -9.40 9.78
CA ASP A 7 4.13 -8.06 10.12
C ASP A 7 3.22 -7.36 11.13
N ASN A 8 1.90 -7.62 11.05
CA ASN A 8 0.89 -7.05 11.93
C ASN A 8 0.14 -8.16 12.67
N LEU A 9 -0.31 -7.84 13.88
CA LEU A 9 -1.06 -8.75 14.72
C LEU A 9 -2.43 -9.03 14.07
N ILE A 10 -2.74 -10.30 13.87
CA ILE A 10 -3.97 -10.78 13.25
C ILE A 10 -4.89 -11.25 14.36
N SER A 11 -6.00 -10.54 14.52
CA SER A 11 -7.05 -10.85 15.51
C SER A 11 -8.31 -11.44 14.88
N ASP A 12 -8.49 -11.30 13.57
CA ASP A 12 -9.65 -11.75 12.82
C ASP A 12 -9.34 -13.08 12.11
N LEU A 13 -10.07 -14.13 12.47
CA LEU A 13 -9.89 -15.48 11.92
C LEU A 13 -10.22 -15.56 10.43
N ASN A 14 -11.13 -14.72 9.91
CA ASN A 14 -11.49 -14.73 8.49
C ASN A 14 -10.28 -14.44 7.58
N LYS A 15 -9.25 -13.75 8.12
CA LYS A 15 -8.00 -13.49 7.39
C LYS A 15 -7.12 -14.75 7.25
N LEU A 16 -7.43 -15.79 8.00
CA LEU A 16 -6.71 -17.07 8.08
C LEU A 16 -7.42 -18.19 7.31
N ASP A 17 -8.61 -17.95 6.74
CA ASP A 17 -9.40 -18.97 6.02
C ASP A 17 -8.60 -19.66 4.89
N LYS A 18 -7.64 -18.93 4.29
CA LYS A 18 -6.74 -19.46 3.26
C LYS A 18 -5.82 -20.58 3.73
N LEU A 19 -5.64 -20.75 5.03
CA LEU A 19 -4.79 -21.80 5.60
C LEU A 19 -5.47 -23.18 5.58
N ASN A 20 -6.78 -23.26 5.27
CA ASN A 20 -7.57 -24.52 5.28
C ASN A 20 -7.40 -25.32 6.59
N ILE A 21 -7.28 -24.64 7.72
CA ILE A 21 -7.15 -25.24 9.05
C ILE A 21 -8.34 -24.80 9.90
N SER A 22 -8.92 -25.72 10.68
CA SER A 22 -9.98 -25.38 11.65
C SER A 22 -9.35 -24.69 12.86
N LEU A 23 -9.76 -23.45 13.12
CA LEU A 23 -9.14 -22.60 14.14
C LEU A 23 -10.09 -22.31 15.31
N GLU A 24 -9.54 -22.32 16.51
CA GLU A 24 -10.14 -21.78 17.72
C GLU A 24 -9.29 -20.60 18.20
N LYS A 25 -9.94 -19.47 18.46
CA LYS A 25 -9.25 -18.25 18.90
C LYS A 25 -9.07 -18.26 20.41
N ILE A 26 -7.84 -18.05 20.88
CA ILE A 26 -7.52 -18.01 22.32
C ILE A 26 -6.59 -16.85 22.69
N SER A 27 -6.68 -16.36 23.92
CA SER A 27 -5.72 -15.36 24.44
C SER A 27 -4.43 -16.04 24.93
N ILE A 28 -3.30 -15.35 24.82
CA ILE A 28 -2.01 -15.83 25.38
C ILE A 28 -2.10 -16.15 26.87
N LYS A 29 -2.95 -15.46 27.63
CA LYS A 29 -3.15 -15.68 29.08
C LYS A 29 -3.87 -16.99 29.38
N GLU A 30 -4.67 -17.48 28.43
CA GLU A 30 -5.43 -18.71 28.58
C GLU A 30 -4.57 -19.95 28.28
N VAL A 31 -3.42 -19.76 27.63
CA VAL A 31 -2.52 -20.83 27.21
C VAL A 31 -1.99 -21.66 28.38
N SER A 32 -1.63 -21.02 29.50
CA SER A 32 -1.09 -21.71 30.68
C SER A 32 -2.15 -22.42 31.54
N ASN A 33 -3.43 -22.09 31.34
CA ASN A 33 -4.54 -22.52 32.22
C ASN A 33 -5.44 -23.56 31.53
N GLN A 34 -4.96 -24.23 30.49
CA GLN A 34 -5.78 -25.19 29.75
C GLN A 34 -5.74 -26.56 30.41
N ALA A 35 -6.91 -27.04 30.83
CA ALA A 35 -7.10 -28.46 31.16
C ALA A 35 -6.86 -29.30 29.90
N GLN A 36 -6.25 -30.48 30.05
CA GLN A 36 -6.14 -31.44 28.96
C GLN A 36 -7.55 -31.80 28.49
N PRO A 37 -7.87 -31.67 27.19
CA PRO A 37 -9.18 -32.03 26.69
C PRO A 37 -9.40 -33.53 26.85
N LEU A 38 -10.59 -33.92 27.30
CA LEU A 38 -10.99 -35.33 27.47
C LEU A 38 -11.16 -36.07 26.13
N PHE A 39 -11.20 -35.33 25.02
CA PHE A 39 -11.38 -35.84 23.67
C PHE A 39 -10.35 -35.21 22.73
N GLU A 40 -9.96 -35.95 21.70
CA GLU A 40 -9.12 -35.42 20.63
C GLU A 40 -9.85 -34.28 19.90
N THR A 41 -9.16 -33.16 19.69
CA THR A 41 -9.71 -31.98 19.01
C THR A 41 -8.97 -31.73 17.71
N ASP A 42 -9.72 -31.71 16.60
CA ASP A 42 -9.17 -31.42 15.26
C ASP A 42 -8.87 -29.91 15.05
N LYS A 43 -9.17 -29.07 16.03
CA LYS A 43 -8.99 -27.62 15.96
C LYS A 43 -7.61 -27.21 16.44
N TYR A 44 -6.99 -26.28 15.71
CA TYR A 44 -5.79 -25.57 16.16
C TYR A 44 -6.17 -24.34 16.97
N LYS A 45 -5.50 -24.15 18.10
CA LYS A 45 -5.64 -22.98 18.97
C LYS A 45 -4.75 -21.85 18.48
N PHE A 46 -5.36 -20.80 17.94
CA PHE A 46 -4.70 -19.62 17.41
C PHE A 46 -4.62 -18.51 18.47
N VAL A 47 -3.38 -18.14 18.81
CA VAL A 47 -3.11 -17.07 19.79
C VAL A 47 -3.13 -15.72 19.08
N PHE A 48 -4.17 -14.93 19.37
CA PHE A 48 -4.55 -13.80 18.52
C PHE A 48 -4.08 -12.43 19.03
N ASP A 49 -3.62 -12.34 20.27
CA ASP A 49 -3.50 -11.07 21.02
C ASP A 49 -2.06 -10.63 21.27
N GLU A 50 -1.07 -11.49 21.06
CA GLU A 50 0.34 -11.14 21.27
C GLU A 50 1.29 -11.76 20.24
N PHE A 51 2.37 -11.04 19.91
CA PHE A 51 3.52 -11.59 19.22
C PHE A 51 4.42 -12.34 20.19
N VAL A 52 4.61 -13.63 19.96
CA VAL A 52 5.46 -14.46 20.81
C VAL A 52 6.94 -14.25 20.46
N THR A 53 7.75 -14.15 21.49
CA THR A 53 9.22 -14.15 21.42
C THR A 53 9.72 -15.46 22.02
N LEU A 54 10.95 -15.87 21.72
CA LEU A 54 11.50 -17.10 22.32
C LEU A 54 11.45 -17.07 23.86
N THR A 55 11.71 -15.89 24.45
CA THR A 55 11.66 -15.70 25.90
C THR A 55 10.24 -15.84 26.46
N SER A 56 9.22 -15.28 25.78
CA SER A 56 7.84 -15.44 26.22
C SER A 56 7.33 -16.87 25.99
N PHE A 57 7.73 -17.51 24.89
CA PHE A 57 7.41 -18.91 24.61
C PHE A 57 7.92 -19.86 25.72
N ASN A 58 9.19 -19.74 26.09
CA ASN A 58 9.80 -20.60 27.12
C ASN A 58 9.12 -20.46 28.49
N LYS A 59 8.50 -19.31 28.79
CA LYS A 59 7.77 -19.08 30.04
C LYS A 59 6.40 -19.76 30.07
N LEU A 60 5.83 -20.10 28.92
CA LEU A 60 4.50 -20.70 28.84
C LEU A 60 4.49 -22.20 29.15
N ASN A 61 5.67 -22.84 29.19
CA ASN A 61 5.86 -24.26 29.54
C ASN A 61 4.90 -25.21 28.80
N ILE A 62 4.76 -25.03 27.49
CA ILE A 62 3.80 -25.75 26.65
C ILE A 62 4.48 -26.96 26.01
N ASP A 63 3.77 -28.08 25.93
CA ASP A 63 4.19 -29.21 25.11
C ASP A 63 4.09 -28.87 23.61
N LEU A 64 5.17 -29.13 22.87
CA LEU A 64 5.31 -28.86 21.44
C LEU A 64 4.36 -29.71 20.58
N GLU A 65 3.84 -30.81 21.13
CA GLU A 65 2.86 -31.69 20.49
C GLU A 65 1.44 -31.09 20.49
N ASN A 66 1.20 -30.02 21.25
CA ASN A 66 -0.10 -29.36 21.25
C ASN A 66 -0.37 -28.59 19.93
N ASN A 67 -1.64 -28.61 19.51
CA ASN A 67 -2.14 -27.94 18.30
C ASN A 67 -2.23 -26.40 18.47
N PHE A 68 -1.13 -25.71 18.77
CA PHE A 68 -1.07 -24.25 18.84
C PHE A 68 -0.48 -23.61 17.57
N ILE A 69 -1.03 -22.44 17.22
CA ILE A 69 -0.48 -21.52 16.23
C ILE A 69 -0.17 -20.19 16.92
N PHE A 70 1.12 -19.84 17.00
CA PHE A 70 1.58 -18.56 17.57
C PHE A 70 1.95 -17.56 16.50
N GLN A 71 1.68 -16.28 16.74
CA GLN A 71 2.12 -15.20 15.86
C GLN A 71 3.53 -14.75 16.22
N VAL A 72 4.43 -14.67 15.24
CA VAL A 72 5.81 -14.22 15.44
C VAL A 72 6.19 -13.17 14.40
N LYS A 73 6.94 -12.15 14.83
CA LYS A 73 7.55 -11.20 13.90
C LYS A 73 8.68 -11.88 13.13
N LYS A 74 8.87 -11.50 11.86
CA LYS A 74 9.93 -12.01 10.98
C LYS A 74 11.34 -11.92 11.61
N SER A 75 11.61 -10.87 12.38
CA SER A 75 12.89 -10.67 13.08
C SER A 75 13.18 -11.70 14.18
N ASN A 76 12.16 -12.35 14.74
CA ASN A 76 12.31 -13.34 15.79
C ASN A 76 12.32 -14.78 15.27
N LEU A 77 11.90 -15.03 14.02
CA LEU A 77 11.84 -16.36 13.42
C LEU A 77 13.17 -17.15 13.51
N PRO A 78 14.37 -16.56 13.25
CA PRO A 78 15.63 -17.29 13.31
C PRO A 78 15.92 -17.92 14.68
N LYS A 79 15.41 -17.31 15.76
CA LYS A 79 15.57 -17.79 17.15
C LYS A 79 14.71 -19.01 17.45
N PHE A 80 13.60 -19.18 16.73
CA PHE A 80 12.75 -20.36 16.83
C PHE A 80 13.25 -21.49 15.95
N THR A 81 13.76 -21.21 14.75
CA THR A 81 14.33 -22.24 13.86
C THR A 81 15.62 -22.87 14.39
N SER A 82 16.32 -22.23 15.33
CA SER A 82 17.46 -22.81 16.04
C SER A 82 17.06 -23.85 17.10
N LEU A 83 15.80 -23.88 17.51
CA LEU A 83 15.25 -24.99 18.29
C LEU A 83 15.05 -26.15 17.30
N LYS A 84 15.82 -27.23 17.42
CA LYS A 84 15.75 -28.44 16.56
C LYS A 84 14.45 -29.25 16.72
N SER A 85 13.33 -28.58 16.95
CA SER A 85 11.99 -29.15 17.10
C SER A 85 11.22 -29.05 15.77
N ASN A 86 10.26 -29.96 15.56
CA ASN A 86 9.33 -29.96 14.42
C ASN A 86 8.39 -28.73 14.50
N ILE A 87 8.90 -27.57 14.10
CA ILE A 87 8.14 -26.31 14.01
C ILE A 87 7.73 -26.10 12.56
N ASP A 88 6.43 -26.12 12.31
CA ASP A 88 5.87 -25.79 11.00
C ASP A 88 5.69 -24.26 10.89
N VAL A 89 6.29 -23.64 9.88
CA VAL A 89 6.26 -22.19 9.70
C VAL A 89 5.21 -21.84 8.64
N LEU A 90 4.13 -21.20 9.09
CA LEU A 90 3.06 -20.71 8.24
C LEU A 90 3.38 -19.29 7.79
N HIS A 91 3.32 -19.07 6.49
CA HIS A 91 3.38 -17.73 5.90
C HIS A 91 2.00 -17.34 5.40
N LEU A 92 1.47 -16.24 5.93
CA LEU A 92 0.36 -15.57 5.26
C LEU A 92 0.94 -14.78 4.10
N GLU A 93 0.64 -15.22 2.89
CA GLU A 93 0.69 -14.33 1.74
C GLU A 93 -0.44 -13.29 1.92
N THR A 94 -0.18 -12.26 2.73
CA THR A 94 -0.90 -11.00 2.58
C THR A 94 -0.59 -10.55 1.17
N GLY A 95 -1.55 -10.71 0.25
CA GLY A 95 -1.36 -10.45 -1.17
C GLY A 95 -0.60 -9.15 -1.36
N LYS A 96 0.45 -9.17 -2.20
CA LYS A 96 1.31 -8.02 -2.47
C LYS A 96 0.44 -6.76 -2.50
N LYS A 97 0.63 -5.83 -1.55
CA LYS A 97 0.05 -4.50 -1.69
C LYS A 97 0.56 -3.97 -3.02
N GLU A 98 -0.32 -3.83 -3.99
CA GLU A 98 0.01 -3.09 -5.21
C GLU A 98 0.31 -1.66 -4.77
N ASN A 99 1.60 -1.33 -4.78
CA ASN A 99 2.04 0.03 -4.54
C ASN A 99 1.99 0.74 -5.89
N TYR A 100 1.02 1.63 -6.05
CA TYR A 100 1.02 2.54 -7.18
C TYR A 100 1.88 3.76 -6.85
N PHE A 101 2.58 4.26 -7.87
CA PHE A 101 3.36 5.47 -7.79
C PHE A 101 2.72 6.59 -8.60
N PRO A 102 2.99 7.87 -8.28
CA PRO A 102 2.38 9.00 -9.00
C PRO A 102 2.57 8.96 -10.52
N TRP A 103 3.68 8.42 -11.02
CA TRP A 103 3.93 8.27 -12.46
C TRP A 103 3.01 7.22 -13.12
N ASP A 104 2.55 6.20 -12.40
CA ASP A 104 1.63 5.19 -12.93
C ASP A 104 0.30 5.83 -13.31
N LEU A 105 -0.26 6.65 -12.41
CA LEU A 105 -1.48 7.40 -12.66
C LEU A 105 -1.28 8.48 -13.73
N THR A 106 -0.14 9.18 -13.71
CA THR A 106 0.19 10.20 -14.71
C THR A 106 0.23 9.63 -16.13
N ASN A 107 0.81 8.43 -16.30
CA ASN A 107 0.84 7.74 -17.59
C ASN A 107 -0.56 7.34 -18.09
N ILE A 108 -1.50 7.08 -17.18
CA ILE A 108 -2.89 6.77 -17.53
C ILE A 108 -3.68 8.04 -17.87
N ILE A 109 -3.41 9.15 -17.18
CA ILE A 109 -4.03 10.46 -17.43
C ILE A 109 -3.80 10.90 -18.88
N TYR A 110 -2.57 10.82 -19.38
CA TYR A 110 -2.25 11.25 -20.74
C TYR A 110 -2.68 10.26 -21.84
N SER A 111 -2.95 9.00 -21.50
CA SER A 111 -3.24 7.95 -22.49
C SER A 111 -4.74 7.80 -22.76
N SER A 112 -5.19 8.08 -23.99
CA SER A 112 -6.55 7.78 -24.44
C SER A 112 -6.91 6.28 -24.36
N ARG A 113 -5.92 5.39 -24.49
CA ARG A 113 -6.11 3.92 -24.50
C ARG A 113 -6.29 3.30 -23.11
N LYS A 114 -5.95 4.03 -22.04
CA LYS A 114 -5.95 3.49 -20.67
C LYS A 114 -7.04 4.21 -19.87
N SER A 115 -7.90 3.46 -19.21
CA SER A 115 -8.86 3.99 -18.25
C SER A 115 -8.27 4.01 -16.84
N ILE A 116 -8.77 4.90 -15.98
CA ILE A 116 -8.49 4.84 -14.54
C ILE A 116 -9.45 3.79 -13.98
N ASP A 117 -8.93 2.65 -13.56
CA ASP A 117 -9.74 1.64 -12.88
C ASP A 117 -10.08 2.06 -11.43
N LEU A 118 -11.07 1.40 -10.84
CA LEU A 118 -11.57 1.74 -9.51
C LEU A 118 -10.51 1.54 -8.41
N LYS A 119 -9.62 0.55 -8.57
CA LYS A 119 -8.60 0.22 -7.58
C LYS A 119 -7.52 1.30 -7.53
N LEU A 120 -7.03 1.70 -8.70
CA LEU A 120 -6.09 2.80 -8.88
C LEU A 120 -6.70 4.12 -8.40
N LEU A 121 -7.94 4.41 -8.79
CA LEU A 121 -8.65 5.61 -8.36
C LEU A 121 -8.70 5.69 -6.84
N ASN A 122 -9.20 4.63 -6.19
CA ASN A 122 -9.32 4.57 -4.74
C ASN A 122 -7.96 4.64 -4.04
N PHE A 123 -6.91 4.04 -4.60
CA PHE A 123 -5.57 4.14 -4.01
C PHE A 123 -5.12 5.60 -3.87
N PHE A 124 -5.32 6.43 -4.91
CA PHE A 124 -4.90 7.82 -4.88
C PHE A 124 -5.90 8.76 -4.19
N THR A 125 -7.17 8.39 -4.01
CA THR A 125 -8.20 9.31 -3.50
C THR A 125 -8.78 8.95 -2.13
N LEU A 126 -8.55 7.76 -1.57
CA LEU A 126 -9.16 7.41 -0.27
C LEU A 126 -8.57 8.16 0.92
N ASN A 127 -7.35 8.70 0.80
CA ASN A 127 -6.75 9.51 1.84
C ASN A 127 -6.06 10.75 1.27
N GLU A 128 -6.08 11.83 2.05
CA GLU A 128 -5.53 13.13 1.66
C GLU A 128 -4.04 13.08 1.36
N ARG A 129 -3.28 12.31 2.14
CA ARG A 129 -1.82 12.22 2.02
C ARG A 129 -1.42 11.70 0.64
N ASP A 130 -2.02 10.61 0.20
CA ASP A 130 -1.69 9.96 -1.07
C ASP A 130 -2.16 10.84 -2.26
N PHE A 131 -3.31 11.51 -2.12
CA PHE A 131 -3.78 12.49 -3.09
C PHE A 131 -2.83 13.69 -3.22
N ARG A 132 -2.43 14.30 -2.09
CA ARG A 132 -1.49 15.43 -2.09
C ARG A 132 -0.10 15.07 -2.59
N ASN A 133 0.37 13.86 -2.29
CA ASN A 133 1.61 13.34 -2.85
C ASN A 133 1.52 13.27 -4.39
N PHE A 134 0.38 12.80 -4.91
CA PHE A 134 0.13 12.80 -6.35
C PHE A 134 0.03 14.22 -6.93
N THR A 135 -0.78 15.13 -6.36
CA THR A 135 -0.94 16.49 -6.91
C THR A 135 0.36 17.28 -6.87
N SER A 136 1.17 17.13 -5.82
CA SER A 136 2.50 17.74 -5.71
C SER A 136 3.48 17.24 -6.76
N TYR A 137 3.41 15.95 -7.10
CA TYR A 137 4.16 15.39 -8.23
C TYR A 137 3.63 15.94 -9.56
N PHE A 138 2.32 15.87 -9.74
CA PHE A 138 1.66 16.16 -11.02
C PHE A 138 1.76 17.64 -11.41
N ILE A 139 1.68 18.57 -10.45
CA ILE A 139 1.85 20.00 -10.75
C ILE A 139 3.25 20.31 -11.27
N LYS A 140 4.29 19.65 -10.77
CA LYS A 140 5.66 19.81 -11.29
C LYS A 140 5.76 19.30 -12.73
N GLU A 141 5.12 18.18 -13.04
CA GLU A 141 5.03 17.67 -14.42
C GLU A 141 4.32 18.68 -15.34
N LEU A 142 3.20 19.26 -14.90
CA LEU A 142 2.46 20.25 -15.69
C LEU A 142 3.26 21.54 -15.91
N VAL A 143 3.95 22.04 -14.89
CA VAL A 143 4.84 23.20 -15.00
C VAL A 143 5.98 22.91 -15.97
N ARG A 144 6.60 21.71 -15.89
CA ARG A 144 7.64 21.30 -16.84
C ARG A 144 7.10 21.29 -18.28
N LEU A 145 5.92 20.71 -18.51
CA LEU A 145 5.28 20.71 -19.83
C LEU A 145 5.05 22.14 -20.33
N LYS A 146 4.54 23.04 -19.45
CA LYS A 146 4.28 24.43 -19.80
C LYS A 146 5.55 25.17 -20.20
N MET A 147 6.64 25.00 -19.45
CA MET A 147 7.90 25.67 -19.75
C MET A 147 8.55 25.15 -21.04
N LEU A 148 8.42 23.85 -21.31
CA LEU A 148 8.94 23.22 -22.53
C LEU A 148 8.20 23.64 -23.82
N VAL A 149 7.11 24.40 -23.71
CA VAL A 149 6.47 25.03 -24.88
C VAL A 149 7.37 26.13 -25.46
N ASP A 150 8.03 26.89 -24.58
CA ASP A 150 8.76 28.12 -24.95
C ASP A 150 10.29 27.98 -24.79
N HIS A 151 10.76 26.95 -24.06
CA HIS A 151 12.16 26.77 -23.69
C HIS A 151 12.67 25.36 -24.00
N ASP A 152 13.98 25.24 -24.19
CA ASP A 152 14.60 23.93 -24.41
C ASP A 152 14.68 23.09 -23.11
N PRO A 153 14.83 21.76 -23.22
CA PRO A 153 14.94 20.90 -22.04
C PRO A 153 16.07 21.25 -21.07
N LYS A 154 17.16 21.82 -21.55
CA LYS A 154 18.33 22.14 -20.72
C LYS A 154 18.03 23.36 -19.87
N GLU A 155 17.53 24.43 -20.47
CA GLU A 155 17.09 25.65 -19.78
C GLU A 155 16.04 25.33 -18.72
N VAL A 156 15.01 24.55 -19.07
CA VAL A 156 13.96 24.17 -18.10
C VAL A 156 14.53 23.33 -16.96
N SER A 157 15.48 22.44 -17.23
CA SER A 157 16.15 21.65 -16.17
C SER A 157 16.97 22.49 -15.21
N GLU A 158 17.65 23.52 -15.72
CA GLU A 158 18.42 24.47 -14.92
C GLU A 158 17.49 25.32 -14.05
N ILE A 159 16.39 25.85 -14.62
CA ILE A 159 15.40 26.65 -13.88
C ILE A 159 14.72 25.85 -12.77
N LEU A 160 14.33 24.60 -13.05
CA LEU A 160 13.66 23.73 -12.07
C LEU A 160 14.63 23.05 -11.11
N ASN A 161 15.95 23.22 -11.29
CA ASN A 161 17.01 22.54 -10.55
C ASN A 161 16.83 21.01 -10.57
N GLU A 162 16.52 20.46 -11.75
CA GLU A 162 16.31 19.03 -12.01
C GLU A 162 17.41 18.48 -12.93
N LYS A 163 17.61 17.15 -12.91
CA LYS A 163 18.46 16.51 -13.91
C LYS A 163 17.72 16.46 -15.24
N ASN A 164 18.38 16.84 -16.34
CA ASN A 164 17.87 16.60 -17.68
C ASN A 164 17.99 15.11 -18.03
N ASP A 165 16.98 14.34 -17.61
CA ASP A 165 16.92 12.89 -17.74
C ASP A 165 15.74 12.43 -18.62
N TYR A 166 15.35 11.16 -18.48
CA TYR A 166 14.26 10.57 -19.25
C TYR A 166 12.91 11.32 -19.09
N LYS A 167 12.69 12.05 -17.99
CA LYS A 167 11.45 12.82 -17.76
C LYS A 167 11.31 13.98 -18.74
N TYR A 168 12.42 14.59 -19.12
CA TYR A 168 12.44 15.67 -20.10
C TYR A 168 12.17 15.12 -21.51
N GLN A 169 12.74 13.97 -21.85
CA GLN A 169 12.45 13.30 -23.12
C GLN A 169 10.97 12.90 -23.23
N ASP A 170 10.39 12.39 -22.15
CA ASP A 170 8.98 12.03 -22.08
C ASP A 170 8.06 13.26 -22.15
N ALA A 171 8.41 14.34 -21.43
CA ALA A 171 7.69 15.60 -21.48
C ALA A 171 7.72 16.24 -22.88
N SER A 172 8.87 16.27 -23.56
CA SER A 172 8.99 16.76 -24.94
C SER A 172 8.16 15.96 -25.94
N LYS A 173 7.91 14.67 -25.71
CA LYS A 173 6.98 13.89 -26.55
C LYS A 173 5.51 14.26 -26.30
N LYS A 174 5.16 14.56 -25.05
CA LYS A 174 3.80 14.90 -24.63
C LYS A 174 3.36 16.27 -25.14
N ILE A 175 4.24 17.28 -25.09
CA ILE A 175 3.91 18.65 -25.56
C ILE A 175 3.49 18.67 -27.03
N ASN A 176 4.04 17.78 -27.87
CA ASN A 176 3.66 17.71 -29.29
C ASN A 176 2.19 17.31 -29.51
N ASN A 177 1.54 16.71 -28.51
CA ASN A 177 0.15 16.24 -28.59
C ASN A 177 -0.79 17.05 -27.67
N LEU A 178 -0.26 18.03 -26.92
CA LEU A 178 -1.01 18.81 -25.95
C LEU A 178 -1.06 20.28 -26.36
N ASP A 179 -2.27 20.84 -26.36
CA ASP A 179 -2.47 22.29 -26.52
C ASP A 179 -2.08 23.02 -25.23
N ASP A 180 -1.37 24.14 -25.36
CA ASP A 180 -0.98 25.01 -24.25
C ASP A 180 -2.18 25.41 -23.38
N LYS A 181 -3.33 25.66 -24.00
CA LYS A 181 -4.57 25.97 -23.27
C LYS A 181 -5.01 24.83 -22.35
N LYS A 182 -4.82 23.58 -22.76
CA LYS A 182 -5.13 22.41 -21.93
C LYS A 182 -4.18 22.30 -20.74
N ILE A 183 -2.89 22.55 -20.96
CA ILE A 183 -1.87 22.56 -19.89
C ILE A 183 -2.21 23.64 -18.86
N ASN A 184 -2.46 24.88 -19.30
CA ASN A 184 -2.84 25.98 -18.42
C ASN A 184 -4.11 25.67 -17.61
N LYS A 185 -5.14 25.10 -18.27
CA LYS A 185 -6.38 24.70 -17.59
C LYS A 185 -6.16 23.58 -16.58
N ALA A 186 -5.24 22.65 -16.85
CA ALA A 186 -4.88 21.59 -15.90
C ALA A 186 -4.15 22.17 -14.67
N ILE A 187 -3.21 23.09 -14.86
CA ILE A 187 -2.53 23.81 -13.77
C ILE A 187 -3.55 24.54 -12.89
N GLN A 188 -4.44 25.33 -13.49
CA GLN A 188 -5.50 26.05 -12.77
C GLN A 188 -6.42 25.10 -12.00
N SER A 189 -6.80 23.97 -12.61
CA SER A 189 -7.67 22.98 -11.97
C SER A 189 -6.98 22.30 -10.78
N THR A 190 -5.67 22.05 -10.89
CA THR A 190 -4.83 21.48 -9.82
C THR A 190 -4.74 22.45 -8.64
N HIS A 191 -4.45 23.72 -8.90
CA HIS A 191 -4.47 24.75 -7.85
C HIS A 191 -5.86 24.94 -7.22
N LYS A 192 -6.93 24.85 -8.01
CA LYS A 192 -8.29 24.96 -7.52
C LYS A 192 -8.62 23.85 -6.52
N ILE A 193 -8.27 22.60 -6.83
CA ILE A 193 -8.55 21.49 -5.90
C ILE A 193 -7.70 21.60 -4.63
N ASP A 194 -6.42 22.00 -4.74
CA ASP A 194 -5.57 22.23 -3.57
C ASP A 194 -6.14 23.33 -2.65
N ASN A 195 -6.63 24.44 -3.22
CA ASN A 195 -7.29 25.51 -2.47
C ASN A 195 -8.57 25.03 -1.77
N ILE A 196 -9.41 24.25 -2.46
CA ILE A 196 -10.62 23.67 -1.88
C ILE A 196 -10.27 22.80 -0.67
N ILE A 197 -9.25 21.93 -0.79
CA ILE A 197 -8.82 21.07 0.31
C ILE A 197 -8.31 21.90 1.49
N ASN A 198 -7.51 22.95 1.22
CA ASN A 198 -6.97 23.81 2.27
C ASN A 198 -8.05 24.63 3.00
N GLN A 199 -9.13 25.03 2.30
CA GLN A 199 -10.19 25.87 2.86
C GLN A 199 -11.30 25.06 3.54
N TYR A 200 -11.69 23.94 2.94
CA TYR A 200 -12.90 23.19 3.31
C TYR A 200 -12.61 21.77 3.80
N GLY A 201 -11.34 21.35 3.79
CA GLY A 201 -10.93 20.00 4.12
C GLY A 201 -10.97 19.04 2.94
N TYR A 202 -10.35 17.87 3.12
CA TYR A 202 -10.28 16.84 2.11
C TYR A 202 -11.60 16.08 1.96
N GLU A 203 -12.07 15.94 0.72
CA GLU A 203 -13.29 15.20 0.38
C GLU A 203 -12.99 14.26 -0.80
N VAL A 204 -13.32 12.98 -0.63
CA VAL A 204 -12.91 11.89 -1.53
C VAL A 204 -13.54 12.04 -2.91
N GLU A 205 -14.81 12.43 -2.99
CA GLU A 205 -15.52 12.57 -4.27
C GLU A 205 -14.99 13.75 -5.09
N ASN A 206 -14.63 14.87 -4.45
CA ASN A 206 -13.96 15.99 -5.11
C ASN A 206 -12.61 15.57 -5.69
N ALA A 207 -11.81 14.79 -4.96
CA ALA A 207 -10.55 14.24 -5.45
C ALA A 207 -10.76 13.31 -6.68
N LYS A 208 -11.75 12.42 -6.62
CA LYS A 208 -12.11 11.55 -7.76
C LYS A 208 -12.57 12.36 -8.97
N ARG A 209 -13.46 13.33 -8.78
CA ARG A 209 -13.95 14.22 -9.84
C ARG A 209 -12.82 14.99 -10.50
N TYR A 210 -11.87 15.48 -9.71
CA TYR A 210 -10.68 16.13 -10.22
C TYR A 210 -9.86 15.19 -11.13
N LEU A 211 -9.55 13.96 -10.69
CA LEU A 211 -8.77 13.01 -11.49
C LEU A 211 -9.44 12.64 -12.82
N VAL A 212 -10.75 12.37 -12.79
CA VAL A 212 -11.53 12.09 -14.01
C VAL A 212 -11.53 13.29 -14.95
N SER A 213 -11.72 14.50 -14.41
CA SER A 213 -11.74 15.73 -15.21
C SER A 213 -10.38 16.04 -15.85
N ILE A 214 -9.29 15.86 -15.10
CA ILE A 214 -7.92 16.07 -15.58
C ILE A 214 -7.56 15.05 -16.65
N LYS A 215 -7.90 13.77 -16.46
CA LYS A 215 -7.72 12.77 -17.50
C LYS A 215 -8.45 13.18 -18.77
N LYS A 216 -9.73 13.56 -18.67
CA LYS A 216 -10.51 13.93 -19.84
C LYS A 216 -9.94 15.14 -20.58
N LEU A 217 -9.32 16.05 -19.83
CA LEU A 217 -8.68 17.26 -20.38
C LEU A 217 -7.38 16.95 -21.12
N LEU A 218 -6.57 16.02 -20.61
CA LEU A 218 -5.18 15.79 -21.06
C LEU A 218 -4.97 14.51 -21.86
N GLU A 219 -5.95 13.62 -21.95
CA GLU A 219 -5.82 12.41 -22.76
C GLU A 219 -5.68 12.74 -24.25
N PHE A 220 -4.76 12.04 -24.91
CA PHE A 220 -4.53 12.06 -26.35
C PHE A 220 -4.24 10.65 -26.90
#